data_AF-A0A920G9D6-F1
#
_entry.id   AF-A0A920G9D6-F1
#
_cell.length_a   1.000
_cell.length_b   1.000
_cell.length_c   1.000
_cell.angle_alpha   90.00
_cell.angle_beta   90.00
_cell.angle_gamma   90.00
#
_symmetry.space_group_name_H-M   'P 1'
#
loop_
_entity.id
_entity.type
_entity.pdbx_description
1 polymer ?
#
loop_
_entity_poly.entity_id
_entity_poly.type
_entity_poly.pdbx_seq_one_letter_code
_entity_poly.pdbx_strand_id
1 'polypeptide(L)'
;MIKKNIIFQYLFLLVLIFILSIEKIKLSWEISTLYNNNENIKVELEKLKDLNLKLTTQYHLENSPAIIEKIAKEDLGMTKKRPKKINYE
;
A
#
# COMPACT_ATOMS: atom_id res chain seq x y z
N MET A 1 48.25 -40.77 -21.26
CA MET A 1 47.94 -41.21 -19.89
C MET A 1 47.62 -39.97 -19.05
N ILE A 2 46.34 -39.73 -18.73
CA ILE A 2 45.95 -38.51 -17.98
C ILE A 2 46.53 -38.63 -16.56
N LYS A 3 47.26 -37.60 -16.11
CA LYS A 3 47.82 -37.58 -14.75
C LYS A 3 46.67 -37.54 -13.75
N LYS A 4 46.65 -38.46 -12.78
CA LYS A 4 45.63 -38.56 -11.71
C LYS A 4 45.36 -37.22 -11.00
N ASN A 5 46.37 -36.36 -10.87
CA ASN A 5 46.24 -35.03 -10.27
C ASN A 5 45.28 -34.10 -11.04
N ILE A 6 45.24 -34.19 -12.37
CA ILE A 6 44.35 -33.37 -13.21
C ILE A 6 42.89 -33.82 -13.01
N ILE A 7 42.66 -35.13 -12.92
CA ILE A 7 41.32 -35.70 -12.65
C ILE A 7 40.81 -35.23 -11.29
N PHE A 8 41.67 -35.22 -10.27
CA PHE A 8 41.30 -34.74 -8.93
C PHE A 8 40.93 -33.25 -8.92
N GLN A 9 41.65 -32.41 -9.67
CA GLN A 9 41.32 -30.99 -9.81
C GLN A 9 39.95 -30.77 -10.46
N TYR A 10 39.63 -31.51 -11.54
CA TYR A 10 38.31 -31.43 -12.17
C TYR A 10 37.18 -31.93 -11.26
N LEU A 11 37.42 -32.99 -10.49
CA LEU A 11 36.45 -33.48 -9.51
C LEU A 11 36.17 -32.44 -8.43
N PHE A 12 37.22 -31.79 -7.91
CA PHE A 12 37.08 -30.72 -6.93
C PHE A 12 36.29 -29.52 -7.49
N LEU A 13 36.56 -29.12 -8.73
CA LEU A 13 35.83 -28.04 -9.40
C LEU A 13 34.34 -28.38 -9.56
N LEU A 14 34.02 -29.63 -9.92
CA LEU A 14 32.64 -30.11 -10.01
C LEU A 14 31.89 -30.00 -8.68
N VAL A 15 32.54 -30.37 -7.57
CA VAL A 15 31.95 -30.26 -6.23
C VAL A 15 31.69 -28.79 -5.87
N LEU A 16 32.61 -27.89 -6.18
CA LEU A 16 32.43 -26.45 -5.98
C LEU A 16 31.24 -25.90 -6.76
N ILE A 17 31.15 -26.23 -8.05
CA ILE A 17 30.04 -25.80 -8.92
C ILE A 17 28.70 -26.32 -8.39
N PHE A 18 28.68 -27.56 -7.87
CA PHE A 18 27.49 -28.16 -7.30
C PHE A 18 27.00 -27.39 -6.05
N ILE A 19 27.91 -27.05 -5.13
CA ILE A 19 27.57 -26.28 -3.92
C ILE A 19 27.01 -24.90 -4.30
N LEU A 20 27.68 -24.18 -5.20
CA LEU A 20 27.23 -22.87 -5.69
C LEU A 20 25.86 -22.93 -6.39
N SER A 21 25.57 -24.04 -7.07
CA SER A 21 24.28 -24.25 -7.73
C SER A 21 23.13 -24.38 -6.72
N ILE A 22 23.37 -25.06 -5.59
CA ILE A 22 22.37 -25.18 -4.51
C ILE A 22 22.08 -23.81 -3.89
N GLU A 23 23.13 -23.02 -3.60
CA GLU A 23 22.96 -21.66 -3.08
C GLU A 23 22.17 -20.77 -4.04
N LYS A 24 22.46 -20.84 -5.34
CA LYS A 24 21.73 -20.09 -6.37
C LYS A 24 20.24 -20.41 -6.35
N ILE A 25 19.87 -21.69 -6.23
CA ILE A 25 18.46 -22.12 -6.19
C ILE A 25 17.77 -21.56 -4.94
N LYS A 26 18.43 -21.63 -3.78
CA LYS A 26 17.89 -21.08 -2.53
C LYS A 26 17.67 -19.57 -2.63
N LEU A 27 18.67 -18.84 -3.13
CA LEU A 27 18.58 -17.39 -3.33
C LEU A 27 17.47 -17.03 -4.32
N SER A 28 17.33 -17.77 -5.43
CA SER A 28 16.27 -17.53 -6.40
C SER A 28 14.88 -17.69 -5.80
N TRP A 29 14.70 -18.67 -4.91
CA TRP A 29 13.42 -18.88 -4.22
C TRP A 29 13.11 -17.76 -3.22
N GLU A 30 14.13 -17.33 -2.47
CA GLU A 30 14.01 -16.21 -1.53
C GLU A 30 13.69 -14.89 -2.25
N ILE A 31 14.38 -14.61 -3.37
CA ILE A 31 14.11 -13.44 -4.22
C ILE A 31 12.66 -13.44 -4.72
N SER A 32 12.17 -14.58 -5.21
CA SER A 32 10.79 -14.68 -5.70
C SER A 32 9.77 -14.42 -4.59
N THR A 33 10.03 -14.93 -3.38
CA THR A 33 9.18 -14.70 -2.21
C THR A 33 9.18 -13.23 -1.79
N LEU A 34 10.36 -12.62 -1.71
CA LEU A 34 10.50 -11.20 -1.38
C LEU A 34 9.84 -10.30 -2.41
N TYR A 35 9.94 -10.65 -3.70
CA TYR A 35 9.32 -9.90 -4.78
C TYR A 35 7.78 -9.91 -4.66
N ASN A 36 7.18 -11.09 -4.48
CA ASN A 36 5.72 -11.22 -4.28
C ASN A 36 5.25 -10.46 -3.04
N ASN A 37 5.99 -10.57 -1.93
CA ASN A 37 5.65 -9.84 -0.70
C ASN A 37 5.70 -8.32 -0.91
N ASN A 38 6.70 -7.83 -1.63
CA ASN A 38 6.83 -6.41 -1.93
C ASN A 38 5.68 -5.91 -2.83
N GLU A 39 5.24 -6.70 -3.81
CA GLU A 39 4.06 -6.36 -4.62
C GLU A 39 2.79 -6.30 -3.77
N ASN A 40 2.58 -7.25 -2.87
CA ASN A 40 1.44 -7.24 -1.94
C ASN A 40 1.45 -5.99 -1.06
N ILE A 41 2.61 -5.67 -0.46
CA ILE A 41 2.77 -4.48 0.39
C ILE A 41 2.47 -3.20 -0.40
N LYS A 42 2.90 -3.10 -1.67
CA LYS A 42 2.60 -1.94 -2.51
C LYS A 42 1.10 -1.78 -2.74
N VAL A 43 0.40 -2.86 -3.05
CA VAL A 43 -1.06 -2.84 -3.27
C VAL A 43 -1.79 -2.44 -1.99
N GLU A 44 -1.39 -2.97 -0.83
CA GLU A 44 -1.97 -2.59 0.46
C GLU A 44 -1.72 -1.12 0.80
N LEU A 45 -0.52 -0.62 0.51
CA LEU A 45 -0.16 0.78 0.73
C LEU A 45 -0.98 1.73 -0.16
N GLU A 46 -1.23 1.37 -1.41
CA GLU A 46 -2.12 2.13 -2.29
C GLU A 46 -3.56 2.17 -1.77
N LYS A 47 -4.09 1.03 -1.31
CA LYS A 47 -5.41 0.96 -0.68
C LYS A 47 -5.51 1.84 0.56
N LEU A 48 -4.48 1.83 1.40
CA LEU A 48 -4.42 2.67 2.60
C LEU A 48 -4.37 4.16 2.25
N LYS A 49 -3.64 4.55 1.18
CA LYS A 49 -3.62 5.94 0.70
C LYS A 49 -5.00 6.39 0.21
N ASP A 50 -5.70 5.56 -0.56
CA ASP A 50 -7.05 5.86 -1.04
C ASP A 50 -8.04 6.00 0.13
N LEU A 51 -7.98 5.08 1.11
CA LEU A 51 -8.80 5.17 2.31
C LEU A 51 -8.52 6.46 3.10
N ASN A 52 -7.24 6.80 3.28
CA ASN A 52 -6.85 8.01 4.01
C ASN A 52 -7.36 9.28 3.30
N LEU A 53 -7.27 9.33 1.97
CA LEU A 53 -7.80 10.46 1.19
C LEU A 53 -9.31 10.60 1.37
N LYS A 54 -10.05 9.49 1.32
CA LYS A 54 -11.51 9.47 1.55
C LYS A 54 -11.86 9.97 2.95
N LEU A 55 -11.20 9.44 3.98
CA LEU A 55 -11.46 9.84 5.38
C LEU A 55 -11.11 11.31 5.62
N THR A 56 -9.99 11.79 5.08
CA THR A 56 -9.59 13.20 5.19
C THR A 56 -10.62 14.12 4.51
N THR A 57 -11.10 13.72 3.34
CA THR A 57 -12.13 14.47 2.61
C THR A 57 -13.45 14.49 3.38
N GLN A 58 -13.89 13.35 3.91
CA GLN A 58 -15.08 13.26 4.76
C GLN A 58 -14.95 14.16 5.99
N TYR A 59 -13.82 14.09 6.68
CA TYR A 59 -13.54 14.92 7.85
C TYR A 59 -13.70 16.42 7.53
N HIS A 60 -13.12 16.91 6.44
CA HIS A 60 -13.27 18.32 6.08
C HIS A 60 -14.68 18.69 5.63
N LEU A 61 -15.39 17.77 4.97
CA LEU A 61 -16.75 18.01 4.50
C LEU A 61 -17.74 18.06 5.66
N GLU A 62 -17.68 17.11 6.59
CA GLU A 62 -18.54 17.06 7.77
C GLU A 62 -18.27 18.22 8.74
N ASN A 63 -17.01 18.63 8.87
CA ASN A 63 -16.64 19.80 9.67
C ASN A 63 -16.78 21.14 8.92
N SER A 64 -17.36 21.14 7.72
CA SER A 64 -17.64 22.38 7.01
C SER A 64 -18.72 23.19 7.74
N PRO A 65 -18.56 24.52 7.88
CA PRO A 65 -19.55 25.36 8.55
C PRO A 65 -20.97 25.19 8.01
N ALA A 66 -21.12 24.96 6.70
CA ALA A 66 -22.43 24.77 6.09
C ALA A 66 -23.11 23.46 6.52
N ILE A 67 -22.34 22.37 6.68
CA ILE A 67 -22.85 21.09 7.16
C ILE A 67 -23.14 21.17 8.66
N ILE A 68 -22.23 21.76 9.45
CA ILE A 68 -22.44 22.00 10.88
C ILE A 68 -23.70 22.84 11.12
N GLU A 69 -23.88 23.94 10.38
CA GLU A 69 -25.06 24.79 10.48
C GLU A 69 -26.33 24.03 10.08
N LYS A 70 -26.26 23.19 9.04
CA LYS A 70 -27.38 22.36 8.62
C LYS A 70 -27.77 21.37 9.73
N ILE A 71 -26.81 20.62 10.28
CA ILE A 71 -27.04 19.66 11.37
C ILE A 71 -27.61 20.39 12.59
N ALA A 72 -27.03 21.53 12.98
CA ALA A 72 -27.51 22.32 14.11
C ALA A 72 -28.95 22.83 13.90
N LYS A 73 -29.30 23.26 12.68
CA LYS A 73 -30.68 23.67 12.34
C LYS A 73 -31.66 22.50 12.44
N GLU A 74 -31.25 21.32 11.98
CA GLU A 74 -32.05 20.10 12.05
C GLU A 74 -32.26 19.65 13.51
N ASP A 75 -31.19 19.61 14.32
CA ASP A 75 -31.23 19.26 15.74
C ASP A 75 -32.09 20.23 16.57
N LEU A 76 -32.04 21.51 16.25
CA LEU A 76 -32.86 22.55 16.89
C LEU A 76 -34.31 22.58 16.35
N GLY A 77 -34.68 21.70 15.40
CA GLY A 77 -36.02 21.66 14.82
C GLY A 77 -36.41 22.91 14.03
N MET A 78 -35.43 23.64 13.49
CA MET A 78 -35.67 24.91 12.82
C MET A 78 -36.38 24.74 11.48
N THR A 79 -37.54 25.39 11.31
CA THR A 79 -38.29 25.41 10.06
C THR A 79 -37.91 26.61 9.18
N LYS A 80 -37.71 26.39 7.88
CA LYS A 80 -37.42 27.47 6.93
C LYS A 80 -38.62 28.43 6.81
N LYS A 81 -38.44 29.68 7.25
CA LYS A 81 -39.42 30.77 7.05
C LYS A 81 -39.06 31.60 5.83
N ARG A 82 -40.08 32.06 5.09
CA ARG A 82 -39.89 33.00 3.97
C ARG A 82 -39.40 34.36 4.51
N PRO A 83 -38.51 35.06 3.78
CA PRO A 83 -38.05 36.37 4.19
C PRO A 83 -39.24 37.35 4.24
N LYS A 84 -39.30 38.16 5.29
CA LYS A 84 -40.27 39.27 5.35
C LYS A 84 -39.77 40.38 4.42
N LYS A 85 -40.62 40.82 3.49
CA LYS A 85 -40.38 42.07 2.76
C LYS A 85 -40.51 43.21 3.77
N ILE A 86 -39.42 43.94 3.97
CA ILE A 86 -39.41 45.16 4.75
C ILE A 86 -39.59 46.28 3.73
N ASN A 87 -40.72 47.00 3.79
CA ASN A 87 -40.87 48.24 3.05
C ASN A 87 -40.19 49.33 3.89
N TYR A 88 -39.21 50.01 3.28
CA TYR A 88 -38.67 51.25 3.83
C TYR A 88 -39.62 52.37 3.36
N GLU A 89 -40.30 53.01 4.30
CA GLU A 89 -40.97 54.29 4.07
C GLU A 89 -39.95 55.42 3.93
#